data_AF-A0A6P0XAT7-F1
#
_entry.id   AF-A0A6P0XAT7-F1
#
_cell.length_a   1.000
_cell.length_b   1.000
_cell.length_c   1.000
_cell.angle_alpha   90.00
_cell.angle_beta   90.00
_cell.angle_gamma   90.00
#
_symmetry.space_group_name_H-M   'P 1'
#
loop_
_entity.id
_entity.type
_entity.pdbx_description
1 polymer ?
#
loop_
_entity_poly.entity_id
_entity_poly.type
_entity_poly.pdbx_seq_one_letter_code
_entity_poly.pdbx_strand_id
1 'polypeptide(L)'
;MINAQNNLSEIRALLPEVVELEAEYFEQAVRISNQVNREPQQWQTYLNTLALLSFEQWLGERVADLPVVKHNCSLSQPQSANVMAAVVNRQVSEFQLCLIATESLVDE
;
A
#
# COMPACT_ATOMS: atom_id res chain seq x y z
N MET A 1 -20.71 29.89 -17.50
CA MET A 1 -20.90 29.53 -16.08
C MET A 1 -20.18 28.21 -15.87
N ILE A 2 -18.99 28.25 -15.25
CA ILE A 2 -18.13 27.09 -15.06
C ILE A 2 -18.56 26.44 -13.75
N ASN A 3 -18.90 25.15 -13.78
CA ASN A 3 -19.61 24.46 -12.71
C ASN A 3 -18.72 24.26 -11.47
N ALA A 4 -19.00 24.96 -10.38
CA ALA A 4 -18.17 24.97 -9.16
C ALA A 4 -18.05 23.58 -8.49
N GLN A 5 -19.00 22.67 -8.73
CA GLN A 5 -18.99 21.31 -8.19
C GLN A 5 -17.93 20.41 -8.85
N ASN A 6 -17.55 20.64 -10.11
CA ASN A 6 -16.49 19.87 -10.77
C ASN A 6 -15.13 20.20 -10.16
N ASN A 7 -14.85 21.48 -9.89
CA ASN A 7 -13.60 21.93 -9.27
C ASN A 7 -13.37 21.34 -7.88
N LEU A 8 -14.40 21.21 -7.04
CA LEU A 8 -14.24 20.67 -5.67
C LEU A 8 -13.84 19.18 -5.67
N SER A 9 -14.36 18.43 -6.64
CA SER A 9 -14.06 17.00 -6.80
C SER A 9 -12.64 16.81 -7.33
N GLU A 10 -12.24 17.64 -8.28
CA GLU A 10 -10.87 17.67 -8.84
C GLU A 10 -9.84 18.09 -7.79
N ILE A 11 -10.15 19.09 -6.94
CA ILE A 11 -9.27 19.51 -5.84
C ILE A 11 -9.13 18.41 -4.78
N ARG A 12 -10.21 17.70 -4.43
CA ARG A 12 -10.14 16.58 -3.48
C ARG A 12 -9.26 15.44 -3.99
N ALA A 13 -9.26 15.15 -5.29
CA ALA A 13 -8.38 14.15 -5.88
C ALA A 13 -6.88 14.51 -5.84
N LEU A 14 -6.54 15.78 -5.57
CA LEU A 14 -5.17 16.26 -5.44
C LEU A 14 -4.66 16.25 -3.99
N LEU A 15 -5.55 16.03 -3.01
CA LEU A 15 -5.17 16.00 -1.60
C LEU A 15 -4.76 14.58 -1.19
N PRO A 16 -3.66 14.43 -0.44
CA PRO A 16 -3.31 13.14 0.15
C PRO A 16 -4.45 12.64 1.03
N GLU A 17 -4.78 11.36 0.88
CA GLU A 17 -5.69 10.67 1.78
C GLU A 17 -4.90 9.99 2.90
N VAL A 18 -5.44 10.04 4.11
CA VAL A 18 -4.82 9.46 5.31
C VAL A 18 -5.66 8.28 5.79
N VAL A 19 -4.97 7.21 6.17
CA VAL A 19 -5.57 5.99 6.72
C VAL A 19 -4.97 5.79 8.10
N GLU A 20 -5.81 5.73 9.13
CA GLU A 20 -5.36 5.39 10.48
C GLU A 20 -5.13 3.88 10.56
N LEU A 21 -3.96 3.50 11.08
CA LEU A 21 -3.56 2.10 11.24
C LEU A 21 -3.61 1.70 12.69
N GLU A 22 -4.29 0.59 12.95
CA GLU A 22 -4.34 -0.03 14.28
C GLU A 22 -3.03 -0.76 14.61
N ALA A 23 -2.81 -1.03 15.89
CA ALA A 23 -1.58 -1.68 16.38
C ALA A 23 -1.28 -3.02 15.70
N GLU A 24 -2.32 -3.78 15.35
CA GLU A 24 -2.21 -5.10 14.73
C GLU A 24 -1.52 -5.05 13.36
N TYR A 25 -1.63 -3.93 12.65
CA TYR A 25 -0.96 -3.72 11.36
C TYR A 25 0.56 -3.67 11.53
N PHE A 26 1.02 -2.98 12.57
CA PHE A 26 2.44 -2.88 12.91
C PHE A 26 2.98 -4.23 13.39
N GLU A 27 2.24 -4.95 14.24
CA GLU A 27 2.60 -6.30 14.68
C GLU A 27 2.71 -7.27 13.51
N GLN A 28 1.78 -7.20 12.54
CA GLN A 28 1.84 -8.01 11.35
C GLN A 28 3.04 -7.66 10.46
N ALA A 29 3.34 -6.37 10.29
CA ALA A 29 4.53 -5.94 9.55
C ALA A 29 5.82 -6.43 10.19
N VAL A 30 5.94 -6.40 11.53
CA VAL A 30 7.07 -6.97 12.27
C VAL A 30 7.18 -8.49 12.06
N ARG A 31 6.07 -9.22 12.16
CA ARG A 31 6.08 -10.68 11.96
C ARG A 31 6.53 -11.08 10.56
N ILE A 32 6.18 -10.31 9.54
CA ILE A 32 6.57 -10.58 8.15
C ILE A 32 8.02 -10.16 7.89
N SER A 33 8.44 -8.99 8.36
CA SER A 33 9.81 -8.51 8.16
C SER A 33 10.85 -9.39 8.85
N ASN A 34 10.56 -9.92 10.03
CA ASN A 34 11.47 -10.82 10.77
C ASN A 34 11.76 -12.15 10.06
N GLN A 35 11.02 -12.50 9.01
CA GLN A 35 11.29 -13.70 8.19
C GLN A 35 12.41 -13.47 7.17
N VAL A 36 12.85 -12.22 7.00
CA VAL A 36 13.90 -11.83 6.06
C VAL A 36 15.25 -11.78 6.79
N ASN A 37 16.30 -12.33 6.20
CA ASN A 37 17.59 -12.54 6.90
C ASN A 37 18.56 -11.34 6.85
N ARG A 38 18.32 -10.33 6.00
CA ARG A 38 19.21 -9.16 5.90
C ARG A 38 18.50 -7.89 6.36
N GLU A 39 19.14 -7.14 7.24
CA GLU A 39 18.58 -5.95 7.89
C GLU A 39 18.01 -4.89 6.92
N PRO A 40 18.68 -4.52 5.80
CA PRO A 40 18.08 -3.58 4.85
C PRO A 40 16.81 -4.12 4.17
N GLN A 41 16.77 -5.44 3.94
CA GLN A 41 15.62 -6.10 3.34
C GLN A 41 14.49 -6.29 4.35
N GLN A 42 14.80 -6.45 5.64
CA GLN A 42 13.81 -6.47 6.74
C GLN A 42 13.09 -5.12 6.80
N TRP A 43 13.84 -4.01 6.76
CA TRP A 43 13.24 -2.67 6.81
C TRP A 43 12.35 -2.40 5.61
N GLN A 44 12.82 -2.71 4.39
CA GLN A 44 11.99 -2.57 3.19
C GLN A 44 10.74 -3.46 3.24
N THR A 45 10.87 -4.69 3.74
CA THR A 45 9.75 -5.63 3.89
C THR A 45 8.72 -5.11 4.88
N TYR A 46 9.18 -4.50 5.98
CA TYR A 46 8.32 -3.86 6.97
C TYR A 46 7.51 -2.71 6.34
N LEU A 47 8.17 -1.76 5.66
CA LEU A 47 7.50 -0.63 5.02
C LEU A 47 6.54 -1.07 3.91
N ASN A 48 6.95 -2.03 3.09
CA ASN A 48 6.11 -2.59 2.04
C ASN A 48 4.88 -3.30 2.62
N THR A 49 5.04 -3.99 3.75
CA THR A 49 3.91 -4.65 4.42
C THR A 49 2.92 -3.62 4.95
N LEU A 50 3.39 -2.55 5.59
CA LEU A 50 2.53 -1.46 6.03
C LEU A 50 1.77 -0.85 4.85
N ALA A 51 2.47 -0.44 3.79
CA ALA A 51 1.85 0.16 2.61
C ALA A 51 0.76 -0.74 2.00
N LEU A 52 0.99 -2.05 1.95
CA LEU A 52 0.01 -3.01 1.48
C LEU A 52 -1.22 -3.07 2.38
N LEU A 53 -1.03 -3.23 3.69
CA LEU A 53 -2.14 -3.38 4.62
C LEU A 53 -2.98 -2.09 4.69
N SER A 54 -2.34 -0.92 4.69
CA SER A 54 -3.02 0.38 4.64
C SER A 54 -3.84 0.55 3.37
N PHE A 55 -3.27 0.15 2.22
CA PHE A 55 -3.99 0.18 0.95
C PHE A 55 -5.20 -0.76 0.94
N GLU A 56 -5.07 -1.97 1.51
CA GLU A 56 -6.18 -2.92 1.64
C GLU A 56 -7.31 -2.36 2.51
N GLN A 57 -6.99 -1.71 3.64
CA GLN A 57 -7.98 -1.04 4.48
C GLN A 57 -8.67 0.10 3.73
N TRP A 58 -7.89 1.02 3.14
CA TRP A 58 -8.39 2.16 2.39
C TRP A 58 -9.35 1.75 1.26
N LEU A 59 -8.99 0.69 0.52
CA LEU A 59 -9.78 0.18 -0.58
C LEU A 59 -11.07 -0.48 -0.06
N GLY A 60 -10.99 -1.26 1.02
CA GLY A 60 -12.14 -1.92 1.65
C GLY A 60 -13.20 -0.94 2.17
N GLU A 61 -12.79 0.23 2.66
CA GLU A 61 -13.71 1.30 3.08
C GLU A 61 -14.51 1.91 1.91
N ARG A 62 -14.00 1.83 0.68
CA ARG A 62 -14.56 2.50 -0.50
C ARG A 62 -15.28 1.56 -1.44
N VAL A 63 -14.83 0.32 -1.55
CA VAL A 63 -15.39 -0.67 -2.47
C VAL A 63 -15.53 -2.01 -1.77
N ALA A 64 -16.74 -2.33 -1.35
CA ALA A 64 -17.05 -3.54 -0.59
C ALA A 64 -16.80 -4.85 -1.36
N ASP A 65 -16.80 -4.82 -2.70
CA ASP A 65 -16.80 -6.01 -3.56
C ASP A 65 -15.67 -6.04 -4.61
N LEU A 66 -14.52 -5.40 -4.35
CA LEU A 66 -13.34 -5.60 -5.19
C LEU A 66 -12.53 -6.79 -4.66
N PRO A 67 -12.51 -7.94 -5.35
CA PRO A 67 -11.65 -9.05 -4.95
C PRO A 67 -10.19 -8.62 -5.15
N VAL A 68 -9.52 -8.29 -4.04
CA VAL A 68 -8.07 -8.09 -4.02
C VAL A 68 -7.43 -9.46 -4.13
N VAL A 69 -7.19 -9.91 -5.36
CA VAL A 69 -6.62 -11.23 -5.60
C VAL A 69 -5.14 -11.20 -5.23
N LYS A 70 -4.79 -11.93 -4.16
CA LYS A 70 -3.43 -12.04 -3.63
C LYS A 70 -2.60 -13.06 -4.44
N HIS A 71 -2.51 -12.91 -5.76
CA HIS A 71 -1.64 -13.78 -6.56
C HIS A 71 -0.19 -13.29 -6.52
N ASN A 72 0.72 -14.13 -6.02
CA ASN A 72 2.18 -13.96 -6.13
C ASN A 72 2.70 -12.59 -5.67
N CYS A 73 2.29 -12.14 -4.47
CA CYS A 73 2.89 -10.95 -3.87
C CYS A 73 4.41 -11.10 -3.77
N SER A 74 5.17 -10.10 -4.19
CA SER A 74 6.64 -10.09 -4.07
C SER A 74 7.14 -10.31 -2.63
N LEU A 75 6.29 -10.04 -1.64
CA LEU A 75 6.53 -10.32 -0.21
C LEU A 75 6.55 -11.82 0.11
N SER A 76 5.89 -12.65 -0.69
CA SER A 76 5.80 -14.11 -0.54
C SER A 76 6.89 -14.87 -1.29
N GLN A 77 7.71 -14.16 -2.08
CA GLN A 77 8.80 -14.73 -2.87
C GLN A 77 10.13 -14.03 -2.53
N PRO A 78 10.99 -14.63 -1.68
CA PRO A 78 12.25 -14.01 -1.26
C PRO A 78 13.23 -13.75 -2.42
N GLN A 79 13.05 -14.40 -3.58
CA GLN A 79 13.90 -14.22 -4.75
C GLN A 79 13.60 -12.91 -5.51
N SER A 80 12.37 -12.39 -5.45
CA SER A 80 11.96 -11.12 -6.07
C SER A 80 12.03 -9.92 -5.11
N ALA A 81 12.14 -10.17 -3.80
CA ALA A 81 12.26 -9.11 -2.78
C ALA A 81 13.51 -8.22 -2.95
N ASN A 82 14.51 -8.69 -3.71
CA ASN A 82 15.74 -7.93 -4.00
C ASN A 82 15.61 -6.90 -5.13
N VAL A 83 14.56 -6.96 -5.96
CA VAL A 83 14.53 -6.20 -7.22
C VAL A 83 13.59 -5.01 -7.18
N MET A 84 12.58 -5.01 -6.28
CA MET A 84 11.65 -3.88 -6.18
C MET A 84 11.33 -3.54 -4.72
N ALA A 85 11.62 -2.30 -4.35
CA ALA A 85 11.13 -1.62 -3.13
C ALA A 85 9.62 -1.34 -3.21
N ALA A 86 8.86 -2.27 -3.80
CA ALA A 86 7.47 -2.10 -4.13
C ALA A 86 6.72 -3.42 -3.96
N VAL A 87 5.48 -3.33 -3.50
CA VAL A 87 4.57 -4.46 -3.48
C VAL A 87 3.94 -4.57 -4.85
N VAL A 88 4.42 -5.54 -5.62
CA VAL A 88 3.99 -5.80 -7.00
C VAL A 88 3.16 -7.08 -7.02
N ASN A 89 2.24 -7.17 -7.99
CA ASN A 89 1.27 -8.25 -8.20
C ASN A 89 0.03 -8.19 -7.31
N ARG A 90 -0.61 -7.03 -7.25
CA ARG A 90 -2.02 -6.94 -6.85
C ARG A 90 -2.86 -6.71 -8.10
N GLN A 91 -3.69 -7.69 -8.43
CA GLN A 91 -4.73 -7.51 -9.44
C GLN A 91 -5.98 -7.00 -8.72
N VAL A 92 -6.35 -5.75 -9.01
CA VAL A 92 -7.64 -5.17 -8.59
C VAL A 92 -8.54 -5.20 -9.82
N SER A 93 -9.42 -6.19 -9.89
CA SER A 93 -10.21 -6.49 -11.10
C SER A 93 -9.32 -6.76 -12.33
N GLU A 94 -9.22 -5.85 -13.29
CA GLU A 94 -8.38 -5.99 -14.49
C GLU A 94 -7.06 -5.23 -14.42
N PHE A 95 -6.82 -4.48 -13.35
CA PHE A 95 -5.66 -3.60 -13.23
C PHE A 95 -4.54 -4.26 -12.41
N GLN A 96 -3.31 -4.11 -12.90
CA GLN A 96 -2.10 -4.45 -12.14
C GLN A 96 -1.63 -3.22 -11.37
N LEU A 97 -1.51 -3.37 -10.05
CA LEU A 97 -1.04 -2.31 -9.16
C LEU A 97 0.37 -2.63 -8.63
N CYS A 98 1.15 -1.56 -8.49
CA CYS A 98 2.47 -1.53 -7.87
C CYS A 98 2.43 -0.47 -6.77
N LEU A 99 2.56 -0.89 -5.51
CA LEU A 99 2.58 0.02 -4.37
C LEU A 99 4.03 0.34 -4.01
N ILE A 100 4.36 1.62 -3.94
CA ILE A 100 5.70 2.09 -3.54
C ILE A 100 5.54 2.77 -2.18
N ALA A 101 6.19 2.23 -1.16
CA ALA A 101 6.26 2.89 0.14
C ALA A 101 7.28 4.03 0.03
N THR A 102 6.81 5.26 0.17
CA THR A 102 7.65 6.46 0.19
C THR A 102 7.51 7.16 1.53
N GLU A 103 8.57 7.81 1.98
CA GLU A 103 8.45 8.78 3.04
C GLU A 103 7.59 9.96 2.54
N SER A 104 6.64 10.40 3.38
CA SER A 104 5.85 11.58 3.09
C SER A 104 6.30 12.70 4.03
N LEU A 105 7.05 13.66 3.49
CA LEU A 105 7.42 14.91 4.17
C LEU A 105 6.29 15.92 4.03
N VAL A 106 5.06 15.56 4.41
CA VAL A 106 4.05 16.61 4.61
C VAL A 106 4.47 17.32 5.88
N ASP A 107 5.31 18.33 5.71
CA ASP A 107 5.68 19.31 6.74
C ASP A 107 4.36 19.94 7.20
N GLU A 108 4.05 19.81 8.49
CA GLU A 108 2.91 20.49 9.11
C GLU A 108 3.07 22.01 9.08
#